data_AF-A0AAD9VJS6-F1
#
_entry.id   AF-A0AAD9VJS6-F1
#
_cell.length_a   1.000
_cell.length_b   1.000
_cell.length_c   1.000
_cell.angle_alpha   90.00
_cell.angle_beta   90.00
_cell.angle_gamma   90.00
#
_symmetry.space_group_name_H-M   'P 1'
#
loop_
_entity.id
_entity.type
_entity.pdbx_description
1 polymer ?
#
loop_
_entity_poly.entity_id
_entity_poly.type
_entity_poly.pdbx_seq_one_letter_code
_entity_poly.pdbx_strand_id
1 'polypeptide(L)'
;MPVSTYTRDSLDYCYYPITKSRIDLRIRAAHDARISLRTHLGDDSNVYEIIIGGWGNTMSAITKNNSVPDVAEAETINICGNNCYIWIEWTGDGVLSVGCDDVVRETLMTYKDRNPFVINYIGLSTAWGATGEWTIIDDWRFTSHAIRQQLVDTCHLWVDFNETLGLPQNAAMASEHGLYVGRAHHNNSLTPGGIKDNVCTLTWGGATFQKKEFQVLCVKDIDWVKSWDGSVPLYALPAGETEDDYALFIGRVLYEGVYYVGKIQPNHQVCYIPVNGEEKPCCEYETLVIYDYSVVERVGR
;
A
#
# COMPACT_ATOMS: atom_id res chain seq x y z
N MET A 1 15.94 -6.65 -3.80
CA MET A 1 16.69 -5.86 -2.80
C MET A 1 15.82 -5.69 -1.57
N PRO A 2 16.39 -5.73 -0.35
CA PRO A 2 15.61 -5.55 0.87
C PRO A 2 14.92 -4.19 0.88
N VAL A 3 13.64 -4.17 1.27
CA VAL A 3 12.85 -2.94 1.38
C VAL A 3 13.06 -2.35 2.75
N SER A 4 13.52 -1.10 2.83
CA SER A 4 13.65 -0.39 4.10
C SER A 4 12.56 0.65 4.21
N THR A 5 11.96 0.77 5.39
CA THR A 5 10.95 1.80 5.66
C THR A 5 11.13 2.36 7.06
N TYR A 6 10.71 3.61 7.22
CA TYR A 6 10.73 4.32 8.49
C TYR A 6 9.31 4.63 8.94
N THR A 7 9.00 4.26 10.18
CA THR A 7 7.73 4.57 10.82
C THR A 7 7.93 5.64 11.88
N ARG A 8 7.06 6.65 11.87
CA ARG A 8 7.05 7.72 12.88
C ARG A 8 6.34 7.24 14.14
N ASP A 9 6.41 8.04 15.19
CA ASP A 9 5.52 7.92 16.34
C ASP A 9 4.09 8.29 15.91
N SER A 10 3.38 7.30 15.37
CA SER A 10 2.00 7.41 14.92
C SER A 10 1.34 6.03 15.00
N LEU A 11 0.02 6.02 15.10
CA LEU A 11 -0.80 4.82 14.92
C LEU A 11 -0.97 4.43 13.45
N ASP A 12 -0.52 5.29 12.53
CA ASP A 12 -0.61 5.04 11.10
C ASP A 12 0.30 3.88 10.69
N TYR A 13 -0.22 3.07 9.77
CA TYR A 13 0.50 1.97 9.16
C TYR A 13 1.01 2.36 7.78
N CYS A 14 2.27 2.03 7.50
CA CYS A 14 2.81 2.00 6.15
C CYS A 14 2.49 0.63 5.54
N TYR A 15 1.56 0.57 4.58
CA TYR A 15 1.20 -0.69 3.94
C TYR A 15 1.99 -0.97 2.68
N TYR A 16 2.21 -2.27 2.46
CA TYR A 16 2.90 -2.84 1.31
C TYR A 16 2.12 -4.08 0.83
N PRO A 17 1.85 -4.23 -0.47
CA PRO A 17 1.23 -5.45 -0.99
C PRO A 17 2.15 -6.67 -0.82
N ILE A 18 1.61 -7.87 -0.64
CA ILE A 18 2.38 -9.11 -0.42
C ILE A 18 1.84 -10.30 -1.20
N THR A 19 2.72 -11.22 -1.56
CA THR A 19 2.36 -12.50 -2.24
C THR A 19 2.93 -13.75 -1.56
N LYS A 20 3.93 -13.58 -0.70
CA LYS A 20 4.54 -14.68 0.04
C LYS A 20 3.71 -14.99 1.27
N SER A 21 3.77 -16.22 1.74
CA SER A 21 3.16 -16.67 2.99
C SER A 21 4.15 -16.69 4.17
N ARG A 22 5.33 -16.13 3.96
CA ARG A 22 6.39 -15.96 4.95
C ARG A 22 7.11 -14.64 4.71
N ILE A 23 7.48 -13.96 5.78
CA ILE A 23 8.22 -12.71 5.76
C ILE A 23 9.27 -12.72 6.87
N ASP A 24 10.52 -12.44 6.52
CA ASP A 24 11.58 -12.17 7.49
C ASP A 24 11.82 -10.65 7.61
N LEU A 25 11.82 -10.13 8.84
CA LEU A 25 11.91 -8.70 9.16
C LEU A 25 13.08 -8.43 10.10
N ARG A 26 13.79 -7.34 9.87
CA ARG A 26 14.65 -6.67 10.86
C ARG A 26 13.96 -5.41 11.34
N ILE A 27 13.86 -5.26 12.65
CA ILE A 27 13.20 -4.14 13.33
C ILE A 27 14.22 -3.42 14.22
N ARG A 28 14.30 -2.10 14.09
CA ARG A 28 14.98 -1.23 15.05
C ARG A 28 13.96 -0.24 15.62
N ALA A 29 13.49 -0.51 16.82
CA ALA A 29 12.54 0.30 17.57
C ALA A 29 12.77 0.09 19.07
N ALA A 30 12.39 1.06 19.91
CA ALA A 30 12.53 0.93 21.35
C ALA A 30 11.51 -0.05 21.97
N HIS A 31 10.29 -0.06 21.43
CA HIS A 31 9.14 -0.89 21.83
C HIS A 31 8.01 -0.74 20.80
N ASP A 32 6.89 -1.45 21.00
CA ASP A 32 5.62 -1.30 20.26
C ASP A 32 5.74 -1.39 18.74
N ALA A 33 6.56 -2.34 18.27
CA ALA A 33 6.60 -2.70 16.86
C ALA A 33 5.31 -3.45 16.49
N ARG A 34 4.51 -2.87 15.60
CA ARG A 34 3.23 -3.43 15.16
C ARG A 34 3.27 -3.82 13.69
N ILE A 35 2.78 -5.03 13.42
CA ILE A 35 2.67 -5.59 12.08
C ILE A 35 1.20 -5.95 11.84
N SER A 36 0.63 -5.42 10.76
CA SER A 36 -0.76 -5.69 10.36
C SER A 36 -0.80 -6.56 9.12
N LEU A 37 -1.41 -7.74 9.18
CA LEU A 37 -1.64 -8.62 8.03
C LEU A 37 -3.10 -8.53 7.61
N ARG A 38 -3.38 -8.03 6.39
CA ARG A 38 -4.75 -7.65 5.98
C ARG A 38 -5.15 -8.19 4.60
N THR A 39 -6.45 -8.37 4.38
CA THR A 39 -7.00 -8.75 3.05
C THR A 39 -7.06 -7.58 2.07
N HIS A 40 -7.55 -6.42 2.50
CA HIS A 40 -7.59 -5.19 1.71
C HIS A 40 -7.32 -3.96 2.60
N LEU A 41 -7.27 -2.78 2.00
CA LEU A 41 -6.97 -1.51 2.68
C LEU A 41 -8.24 -0.75 3.14
N GLY A 42 -9.35 -1.46 3.37
CA GLY A 42 -10.58 -0.88 3.94
C GLY A 42 -10.72 -1.15 5.46
N ASP A 43 -11.66 -0.49 6.12
CA ASP A 43 -11.98 -0.70 7.53
C ASP A 43 -12.67 -2.04 7.81
N ASP A 44 -13.41 -2.56 6.84
CA ASP A 44 -14.09 -3.86 6.86
C ASP A 44 -13.16 -5.04 6.59
N SER A 45 -11.85 -4.77 6.44
CA SER A 45 -10.84 -5.78 6.17
C SER A 45 -10.60 -6.68 7.38
N ASN A 46 -10.49 -7.99 7.11
CA ASN A 46 -9.97 -8.91 8.09
C ASN A 46 -8.48 -8.63 8.36
N VAL A 47 -8.10 -8.64 9.63
CA VAL A 47 -6.76 -8.27 10.09
C VAL A 47 -6.24 -9.21 11.17
N TYR A 48 -4.98 -9.59 11.05
CA TYR A 48 -4.18 -10.00 12.21
C TYR A 48 -3.27 -8.84 12.58
N GLU A 49 -3.31 -8.41 13.83
CA GLU A 49 -2.32 -7.48 14.36
C GLU A 49 -1.33 -8.27 15.21
N ILE A 50 -0.04 -8.12 14.89
CA ILE A 50 1.06 -8.72 15.64
C ILE A 50 1.80 -7.59 16.33
N ILE A 51 1.90 -7.68 17.65
CA ILE A 51 2.58 -6.70 18.50
C ILE A 51 3.85 -7.35 19.02
N ILE A 52 4.99 -6.70 18.79
CA ILE A 52 6.31 -7.14 19.26
C ILE A 52 6.85 -6.10 20.24
N GLY A 53 7.22 -6.54 21.44
CA GLY A 53 7.73 -5.66 22.47
C GLY A 53 6.71 -4.60 22.93
N GLY A 54 5.44 -4.99 23.03
CA GLY A 54 4.40 -4.17 23.66
C GLY A 54 4.54 -4.12 25.19
N TRP A 55 3.63 -3.39 25.84
CA TRP A 55 3.60 -3.22 27.30
C TRP A 55 4.97 -2.80 27.88
N GLY A 56 5.61 -1.82 27.24
CA GLY A 56 6.94 -1.37 27.64
C GLY A 56 8.04 -2.39 27.34
N ASN A 57 7.96 -3.07 26.19
CA ASN A 57 8.93 -4.07 25.74
C ASN A 57 8.98 -5.32 26.63
N THR A 58 7.83 -5.80 27.11
CA THR A 58 7.75 -6.96 28.01
C THR A 58 6.95 -8.12 27.43
N MET A 59 6.03 -7.85 26.51
CA MET A 59 5.10 -8.84 25.98
C MET A 59 4.91 -8.67 24.47
N SER A 60 4.62 -9.77 23.80
CA SER A 60 4.18 -9.82 22.40
C SER A 60 2.80 -10.46 22.32
N ALA A 61 2.01 -10.08 21.32
CA ALA A 61 0.66 -10.60 21.14
C ALA A 61 0.29 -10.73 19.66
N ILE A 62 -0.70 -11.59 19.40
CA ILE A 62 -1.43 -11.65 18.14
C ILE A 62 -2.89 -11.36 18.45
N THR A 63 -3.49 -10.39 17.76
CA THR A 63 -4.91 -10.10 17.80
C THR A 63 -5.54 -10.43 16.45
N LYS A 64 -6.83 -10.77 16.45
CA LYS A 64 -7.63 -10.97 15.23
C LYS A 64 -8.77 -9.97 15.21
N ASN A 65 -8.91 -9.21 14.12
CA ASN A 65 -9.98 -8.24 13.90
C ASN A 65 -10.19 -7.29 15.09
N ASN A 66 -9.09 -6.85 15.72
CA ASN A 66 -9.07 -5.99 16.90
C ASN A 66 -9.99 -6.48 18.05
N SER A 67 -10.20 -7.81 18.13
CA SER A 67 -11.04 -8.43 19.14
C SER A 67 -10.25 -8.71 20.41
N VAL A 68 -10.94 -8.67 21.54
CA VAL A 68 -10.41 -9.00 22.87
C VAL A 68 -11.06 -10.30 23.35
N PRO A 69 -10.33 -11.27 23.95
CA PRO A 69 -8.89 -11.22 24.25
C PRO A 69 -8.01 -11.48 23.02
N ASP A 70 -6.70 -11.21 23.19
CA ASP A 70 -5.67 -11.58 22.22
C ASP A 70 -5.71 -13.09 21.96
N VAL A 71 -5.43 -13.49 20.72
CA VAL A 71 -5.54 -14.89 20.28
C VAL A 71 -4.27 -15.70 20.55
N ALA A 72 -3.15 -15.02 20.79
CA ALA A 72 -1.90 -15.59 21.29
C ALA A 72 -1.09 -14.50 22.00
N GLU A 73 -0.33 -14.86 23.02
CA GLU A 73 0.54 -13.97 23.79
C GLU A 73 1.84 -14.70 24.15
N ALA A 74 2.94 -13.95 24.31
CA ALA A 74 4.21 -14.46 24.79
C ALA A 74 4.98 -13.40 25.59
N GLU A 75 5.72 -13.82 26.60
CA GLU A 75 6.66 -12.96 27.33
C GLU A 75 7.93 -12.74 26.49
N THR A 76 8.24 -11.47 26.21
CA THR A 76 9.30 -11.07 25.27
C THR A 76 10.10 -9.88 25.80
N ILE A 77 10.56 -10.00 27.05
CA ILE A 77 11.29 -8.94 27.75
C ILE A 77 12.50 -8.48 26.94
N ASN A 78 12.53 -7.18 26.65
CA ASN A 78 13.59 -6.49 25.92
C ASN A 78 13.84 -7.04 24.50
N ILE A 79 12.81 -7.58 23.84
CA ILE A 79 12.95 -8.11 22.47
C ILE A 79 13.22 -7.01 21.44
N CYS A 80 12.62 -5.83 21.61
CA CYS A 80 12.90 -4.66 20.78
C CYS A 80 14.17 -3.95 21.25
N GLY A 81 14.89 -3.32 20.32
CA GLY A 81 16.14 -2.61 20.60
C GLY A 81 16.85 -2.20 19.31
N ASN A 82 18.16 -2.44 19.25
CA ASN A 82 18.99 -2.05 18.10
C ASN A 82 18.72 -2.88 16.84
N ASN A 83 18.58 -4.19 16.97
CA ASN A 83 18.18 -5.09 15.89
C ASN A 83 17.37 -6.23 16.50
N CYS A 84 16.12 -6.36 16.08
CA CYS A 84 15.24 -7.49 16.38
C CYS A 84 14.94 -8.19 15.06
N TYR A 85 15.30 -9.47 14.96
CA TYR A 85 15.06 -10.28 13.76
C TYR A 85 13.89 -11.21 14.01
N ILE A 86 12.79 -10.97 13.32
CA ILE A 86 11.59 -11.81 13.42
C ILE A 86 11.24 -12.45 12.08
N TRP A 87 10.59 -13.59 12.15
CA TRP A 87 9.94 -14.19 11.01
C TRP A 87 8.46 -14.37 11.31
N ILE A 88 7.64 -14.18 10.29
CA ILE A 88 6.19 -14.37 10.34
C ILE A 88 5.83 -15.32 9.20
N GLU A 89 5.12 -16.40 9.51
CA GLU A 89 4.71 -17.40 8.55
C GLU A 89 3.24 -17.76 8.75
N TRP A 90 2.50 -17.88 7.66
CA TRP A 90 1.14 -18.38 7.68
C TRP A 90 0.91 -19.43 6.60
N THR A 91 -0.05 -20.31 6.86
CA THR A 91 -0.36 -21.43 5.99
C THR A 91 -1.83 -21.43 5.59
N GLY A 92 -2.15 -22.05 4.45
CA GLY A 92 -3.51 -22.10 3.92
C GLY A 92 -4.51 -22.87 4.80
N ASP A 93 -4.02 -23.72 5.71
CA ASP A 93 -4.86 -24.38 6.71
C ASP A 93 -5.11 -23.50 7.96
N GLY A 94 -4.61 -22.26 7.98
CA GLY A 94 -4.93 -21.26 9.00
C GLY A 94 -3.98 -21.21 10.19
N VAL A 95 -2.78 -21.78 10.11
CA VAL A 95 -1.74 -21.55 11.13
C VAL A 95 -1.07 -20.20 10.84
N LEU A 96 -0.94 -19.35 11.85
CA LEU A 96 -0.11 -18.15 11.86
C LEU A 96 0.93 -18.29 12.96
N SER A 97 2.21 -18.20 12.61
CA SER A 97 3.35 -18.37 13.52
C SER A 97 4.27 -17.15 13.43
N VAL A 98 4.77 -16.73 14.58
CA VAL A 98 5.74 -15.64 14.72
C VAL A 98 6.90 -16.16 15.55
N GLY A 99 8.13 -15.92 15.09
CA GLY A 99 9.33 -16.31 15.82
C GLY A 99 10.47 -15.31 15.70
N CYS A 100 11.54 -15.56 16.45
CA CYS A 100 12.75 -14.75 16.50
C CYS A 100 13.98 -15.58 16.08
N ASP A 101 14.93 -14.95 15.39
CA ASP A 101 16.09 -15.61 14.79
C ASP A 101 17.42 -15.37 15.55
N ASP A 102 17.40 -14.79 16.75
CA ASP A 102 18.62 -14.25 17.37
C ASP A 102 19.70 -15.30 17.69
N VAL A 103 19.36 -16.59 17.93
CA VAL A 103 20.34 -17.71 17.98
C VAL A 103 19.72 -19.08 17.67
N VAL A 104 18.44 -19.29 17.97
CA VAL A 104 17.66 -20.50 17.67
C VAL A 104 16.33 -20.01 17.11
N ARG A 105 15.86 -20.59 16.00
CA ARG A 105 14.53 -20.31 15.41
C ARG A 105 13.43 -20.69 16.39
N GLU A 106 13.22 -19.86 17.39
CA GLU A 106 12.22 -20.09 18.42
C GLU A 106 10.92 -19.45 17.97
N THR A 107 9.88 -20.28 17.90
CA THR A 107 8.52 -19.81 17.71
C THR A 107 8.07 -19.13 19.01
N LEU A 108 7.80 -17.83 18.93
CA LEU A 108 7.32 -17.04 20.06
C LEU A 108 5.82 -17.26 20.26
N MET A 109 5.06 -17.22 19.18
CA MET A 109 3.60 -17.26 19.21
C MET A 109 3.07 -18.07 18.03
N THR A 110 2.01 -18.83 18.28
CA THR A 110 1.27 -19.54 17.23
C THR A 110 -0.22 -19.40 17.47
N TYR A 111 -0.97 -19.13 16.40
CA TYR A 111 -2.42 -19.08 16.39
C TYR A 111 -2.97 -19.99 15.29
N LYS A 112 -4.00 -20.79 15.61
CA LYS A 112 -4.74 -21.61 14.65
C LYS A 112 -6.11 -21.01 14.41
N ASP A 113 -6.28 -20.33 13.30
CA ASP A 113 -7.58 -19.82 12.88
C ASP A 113 -8.42 -20.93 12.26
N ARG A 114 -9.69 -21.02 12.68
CA ARG A 114 -10.68 -21.92 12.09
C ARG A 114 -11.31 -21.35 10.81
N ASN A 115 -11.20 -20.04 10.62
CA ASN A 115 -11.71 -19.33 9.45
C ASN A 115 -10.65 -18.31 8.98
N PRO A 116 -9.51 -18.80 8.44
CA PRO A 116 -8.46 -17.93 7.94
C PRO A 116 -8.93 -17.15 6.71
N PHE A 117 -8.31 -16.00 6.48
CA PHE A 117 -8.55 -15.14 5.33
C PHE A 117 -7.28 -14.95 4.51
N VAL A 118 -7.46 -14.54 3.25
CA VAL A 118 -6.34 -14.24 2.36
C VAL A 118 -5.64 -12.97 2.84
N ILE A 119 -4.32 -13.02 2.98
CA ILE A 119 -3.49 -11.87 3.34
C ILE A 119 -2.84 -11.32 2.07
N ASN A 120 -3.04 -10.04 1.83
CA ASN A 120 -2.56 -9.34 0.63
C ASN A 120 -1.75 -8.10 0.94
N TYR A 121 -1.78 -7.62 2.19
CA TYR A 121 -1.02 -6.47 2.63
C TYR A 121 -0.35 -6.75 3.96
N ILE A 122 0.87 -6.23 4.11
CA ILE A 122 1.55 -6.05 5.38
C ILE A 122 1.60 -4.55 5.70
N GLY A 123 1.14 -4.16 6.87
CA GLY A 123 1.31 -2.84 7.44
C GLY A 123 2.40 -2.86 8.49
N LEU A 124 3.27 -1.86 8.48
CA LEU A 124 4.30 -1.66 9.50
C LEU A 124 4.05 -0.35 10.24
N SER A 125 4.12 -0.38 11.57
CA SER A 125 3.93 0.81 12.41
C SER A 125 4.73 0.69 13.71
N THR A 126 5.19 1.82 14.23
CA THR A 126 5.68 1.93 15.61
C THR A 126 4.78 2.90 16.34
N ALA A 127 4.05 2.39 17.32
CA ALA A 127 3.04 3.16 18.03
C ALA A 127 3.57 3.70 19.37
N TRP A 128 2.77 4.58 20.00
CA TRP A 128 2.88 4.94 21.42
C TRP A 128 4.25 5.44 21.89
N GLY A 129 4.86 6.39 21.18
CA GLY A 129 6.11 7.03 21.59
C GLY A 129 7.38 6.44 20.98
N ALA A 130 7.25 5.44 20.09
CA ALA A 130 8.37 4.83 19.40
C ALA A 130 8.44 5.23 17.92
N THR A 131 9.67 5.32 17.40
CA THR A 131 9.94 5.37 15.95
C THR A 131 10.64 4.09 15.53
N GLY A 132 10.43 3.65 14.29
CA GLY A 132 10.96 2.38 13.79
C GLY A 132 11.74 2.52 12.49
N GLU A 133 12.87 1.82 12.38
CA GLU A 133 13.47 1.46 11.09
C GLU A 133 13.19 -0.03 10.85
N TRP A 134 12.61 -0.33 9.70
CA TRP A 134 12.21 -1.68 9.31
C TRP A 134 12.97 -2.08 8.06
N THR A 135 13.35 -3.35 7.98
CA THR A 135 13.90 -3.94 6.77
C THR A 135 13.24 -5.27 6.50
N ILE A 136 12.62 -5.37 5.34
CA ILE A 136 12.03 -6.60 4.82
C ILE A 136 13.12 -7.30 4.03
N ILE A 137 13.55 -8.47 4.52
CA ILE A 137 14.79 -9.13 4.10
C ILE A 137 14.60 -9.90 2.77
N ASP A 138 13.36 -10.21 2.42
CA ASP A 138 12.97 -11.03 1.29
C ASP A 138 12.91 -10.28 -0.06
N ASP A 139 13.35 -10.93 -1.15
CA ASP A 139 13.09 -10.45 -2.52
C ASP A 139 11.59 -10.56 -2.83
N TRP A 140 10.93 -9.41 -2.99
CA TRP A 140 9.47 -9.29 -3.07
C TRP A 140 8.98 -9.24 -4.52
N ARG A 141 7.94 -10.02 -4.84
CA ARG A 141 7.11 -9.84 -6.04
C ARG A 141 5.72 -9.39 -5.61
N PHE A 142 5.25 -8.21 -6.01
CA PHE A 142 3.98 -7.65 -5.53
C PHE A 142 2.85 -7.94 -6.52
N THR A 143 2.53 -9.21 -6.72
CA THR A 143 1.58 -9.69 -7.73
C THR A 143 0.39 -10.44 -7.10
N SER A 144 -0.31 -9.85 -6.12
CA SER A 144 -1.40 -10.56 -5.44
C SER A 144 -2.69 -10.57 -6.27
N HIS A 145 -3.37 -11.72 -6.28
CA HIS A 145 -4.72 -11.88 -6.83
C HIS A 145 -5.71 -10.85 -6.28
N ALA A 146 -5.52 -10.39 -5.04
CA ALA A 146 -6.40 -9.39 -4.46
C ALA A 146 -6.24 -7.99 -5.02
N ILE A 147 -5.05 -7.63 -5.52
CA ILE A 147 -4.88 -6.36 -6.24
C ILE A 147 -5.70 -6.42 -7.52
N ARG A 148 -5.61 -7.53 -8.27
CA ARG A 148 -6.41 -7.75 -9.48
C ARG A 148 -7.90 -7.74 -9.16
N GLN A 149 -8.32 -8.37 -8.06
CA GLN A 149 -9.71 -8.32 -7.61
C GLN A 149 -10.14 -6.87 -7.30
N GLN A 150 -9.32 -6.09 -6.59
CA GLN A 150 -9.62 -4.68 -6.33
C GLN A 150 -9.68 -3.84 -7.61
N LEU A 151 -8.82 -4.09 -8.59
CA LEU A 151 -8.88 -3.43 -9.91
C LEU A 151 -10.19 -3.74 -10.64
N VAL A 152 -10.69 -4.97 -10.51
CA VAL A 152 -11.99 -5.38 -11.04
C VAL A 152 -13.13 -4.74 -10.23
N ASP A 153 -13.07 -4.79 -8.90
CA ASP A 153 -14.12 -4.26 -8.03
C ASP A 153 -14.26 -2.74 -8.20
N THR A 154 -13.16 -2.04 -8.45
CA THR A 154 -13.13 -0.59 -8.67
C THR A 154 -13.21 -0.18 -10.14
N CYS A 155 -13.36 -1.12 -11.08
CA CYS A 155 -13.40 -0.80 -12.51
C CYS A 155 -14.53 0.17 -12.88
N HIS A 156 -15.64 0.14 -12.13
CA HIS A 156 -16.79 1.02 -12.32
C HIS A 156 -16.50 2.50 -12.01
N LEU A 157 -15.39 2.81 -11.32
CA LEU A 157 -14.92 4.17 -11.08
C LEU A 157 -14.18 4.76 -12.29
N TRP A 158 -13.86 3.96 -13.30
CA TRP A 158 -13.03 4.37 -14.44
C TRP A 158 -13.89 4.44 -15.71
N VAL A 159 -13.97 5.63 -16.29
CA VAL A 159 -14.81 5.91 -17.47
C VAL A 159 -13.91 6.21 -18.67
N ASP A 160 -14.14 5.54 -19.80
CA ASP A 160 -13.39 5.80 -21.04
C ASP A 160 -13.57 7.26 -21.48
N PHE A 161 -12.46 7.93 -21.80
CA PHE A 161 -12.49 9.30 -22.27
C PHE A 161 -13.07 9.40 -23.68
N ASN A 162 -13.94 10.39 -23.90
CA ASN A 162 -14.51 10.69 -25.21
C ASN A 162 -14.29 12.17 -25.54
N GLU A 163 -13.54 12.45 -26.60
CA GLU A 163 -13.20 13.81 -27.01
C GLU A 163 -14.42 14.69 -27.33
N THR A 164 -15.52 14.10 -27.81
CA THR A 164 -16.76 14.84 -28.14
C THR A 164 -17.52 15.26 -26.87
N LEU A 165 -17.45 14.44 -25.82
CA LEU A 165 -18.15 14.69 -24.56
C LEU A 165 -17.29 15.46 -23.55
N GLY A 166 -15.96 15.43 -23.71
CA GLY A 166 -15.02 16.04 -22.79
C GLY A 166 -14.86 15.21 -21.50
N LEU A 167 -14.40 15.87 -20.43
CA LEU A 167 -14.25 15.23 -19.13
C LEU A 167 -15.62 14.90 -18.53
N PRO A 168 -15.82 13.67 -18.02
CA PRO A 168 -17.07 13.28 -17.37
C PRO A 168 -17.32 14.06 -16.07
N GLN A 169 -18.58 14.10 -15.64
CA GLN A 169 -18.94 14.63 -14.32
C GLN A 169 -18.25 13.82 -13.22
N ASN A 170 -17.82 14.50 -12.15
CA ASN A 170 -17.09 13.90 -11.03
C ASN A 170 -15.69 13.37 -11.39
N ALA A 171 -15.07 13.85 -12.48
CA ALA A 171 -13.67 13.58 -12.76
C ALA A 171 -12.80 13.99 -11.55
N ALA A 172 -12.01 13.05 -11.04
CA ALA A 172 -11.16 13.22 -9.88
C ALA A 172 -10.07 14.28 -10.16
N MET A 173 -10.21 15.45 -9.53
CA MET A 173 -9.28 16.57 -9.69
C MET A 173 -8.07 16.39 -8.77
N ALA A 174 -6.88 16.27 -9.38
CA ALA A 174 -5.63 16.09 -8.65
C ALA A 174 -4.99 17.41 -8.20
N SER A 175 -5.30 18.53 -8.87
CA SER A 175 -4.96 19.88 -8.41
C SER A 175 -5.91 20.94 -8.97
N GLU A 176 -6.02 22.08 -8.29
CA GLU A 176 -6.88 23.21 -8.66
C GLU A 176 -6.55 23.82 -10.05
N HIS A 177 -5.40 23.48 -10.63
CA HIS A 177 -4.95 23.96 -11.94
C HIS A 177 -5.44 23.09 -13.11
N GLY A 178 -6.56 22.38 -12.95
CA GLY A 178 -7.18 21.58 -14.00
C GLY A 178 -6.41 20.31 -14.35
N LEU A 179 -5.71 19.73 -13.37
CA LEU A 179 -5.07 18.41 -13.48
C LEU A 179 -6.03 17.35 -12.95
N TYR A 180 -6.26 16.29 -13.73
CA TYR A 180 -7.15 15.19 -13.34
C TYR A 180 -6.42 13.85 -13.34
N VAL A 181 -7.02 12.84 -12.70
CA VAL A 181 -6.46 11.49 -12.63
C VAL A 181 -7.00 10.63 -13.78
N GLY A 182 -6.09 10.03 -14.53
CA GLY A 182 -6.40 9.05 -15.56
C GLY A 182 -5.54 7.80 -15.46
N ARG A 183 -5.86 6.83 -16.31
CA ARG A 183 -5.00 5.66 -16.57
C ARG A 183 -5.12 5.21 -18.01
N ALA A 184 -4.08 4.57 -18.52
CA ALA A 184 -4.10 4.03 -19.89
C ALA A 184 -3.19 2.81 -20.03
N HIS A 185 -3.44 2.01 -21.06
CA HIS A 185 -2.57 0.90 -21.42
C HIS A 185 -1.30 1.38 -22.13
N HIS A 186 -0.16 0.82 -21.74
CA HIS A 186 1.12 1.00 -22.42
C HIS A 186 2.03 -0.20 -22.14
N ASN A 187 2.54 -0.84 -23.21
CA ASN A 187 3.47 -1.97 -23.12
C ASN A 187 3.05 -3.08 -22.13
N ASN A 188 1.79 -3.53 -22.20
CA ASN A 188 1.18 -4.52 -21.30
C ASN A 188 1.01 -4.08 -19.84
N SER A 189 1.38 -2.84 -19.48
CA SER A 189 0.98 -2.22 -18.22
C SER A 189 -0.31 -1.43 -18.37
N LEU A 190 -1.14 -1.44 -17.31
CA LEU A 190 -2.16 -0.42 -17.08
C LEU A 190 -1.56 0.61 -16.13
N THR A 191 -1.31 1.83 -16.61
CA THR A 191 -0.52 2.81 -15.86
C THR A 191 -1.33 4.06 -15.54
N PRO A 192 -1.39 4.52 -14.26
CA PRO A 192 -2.00 5.79 -13.90
C PRO A 192 -1.15 6.99 -14.35
N GLY A 193 -1.80 8.13 -14.59
CA GLY A 193 -1.16 9.35 -15.06
C GLY A 193 -2.05 10.58 -14.91
N GLY A 194 -1.49 11.74 -15.25
CA GLY A 194 -2.18 13.02 -15.19
C GLY A 194 -2.87 13.38 -16.49
N ILE A 195 -4.13 13.82 -16.42
CA ILE A 195 -4.88 14.34 -17.57
C ILE A 195 -4.84 15.86 -17.55
N LYS A 196 -4.40 16.43 -18.68
CA LYS A 196 -4.47 17.86 -18.96
C LYS A 196 -4.73 18.06 -20.46
N ASP A 197 -5.56 19.03 -20.82
CA ASP A 197 -5.87 19.37 -22.22
C ASP A 197 -6.28 18.13 -23.07
N ASN A 198 -7.13 17.26 -22.50
CA ASN A 198 -7.61 16.02 -23.13
C ASN A 198 -6.49 15.05 -23.57
N VAL A 199 -5.39 15.03 -22.81
CA VAL A 199 -4.28 14.10 -22.97
C VAL A 199 -3.91 13.53 -21.61
N CYS A 200 -3.87 12.20 -21.51
CA CYS A 200 -3.32 11.53 -20.33
C CYS A 200 -1.81 11.34 -20.52
N THR A 201 -1.01 11.87 -19.60
CA THR A 201 0.45 11.71 -19.59
C THR A 201 0.84 10.72 -18.50
N LEU A 202 1.55 9.66 -18.87
CA LEU A 202 2.01 8.59 -17.98
C LEU A 202 3.51 8.34 -18.13
N THR A 203 4.12 7.63 -17.18
CA THR A 203 5.54 7.28 -17.21
C THR A 203 5.75 5.79 -17.41
N TRP A 204 6.75 5.40 -18.20
CA TRP A 204 7.17 4.01 -18.36
C TRP A 204 8.61 3.90 -18.87
N GLY A 205 9.39 2.98 -18.32
CA GLY A 205 10.72 2.64 -18.82
C GLY A 205 11.70 3.81 -18.96
N GLY A 206 11.67 4.79 -18.05
CA GLY A 206 12.55 5.97 -18.10
C GLY A 206 11.99 7.17 -18.91
N ALA A 207 10.85 7.03 -19.57
CA ALA A 207 10.27 8.05 -20.44
C ALA A 207 8.81 8.38 -20.11
N THR A 208 8.31 9.46 -20.71
CA THR A 208 6.90 9.88 -20.61
C THR A 208 6.17 9.65 -21.92
N PHE A 209 4.88 9.33 -21.81
CA PHE A 209 4.03 9.03 -22.96
C PHE A 209 2.70 9.76 -22.84
N GLN A 210 2.30 10.39 -23.94
CA GLN A 210 1.00 11.02 -24.09
C GLN A 210 0.01 10.03 -24.73
N LYS A 211 -1.18 9.93 -24.14
CA LYS A 211 -2.24 9.02 -24.55
C LYS A 211 -3.52 9.78 -24.87
N LYS A 212 -4.13 9.42 -26.00
CA LYS A 212 -5.46 9.89 -26.42
C LYS A 212 -6.56 8.90 -26.08
N GLU A 213 -6.23 7.62 -25.99
CA GLU A 213 -7.09 6.57 -25.46
C GLU A 213 -6.71 6.33 -23.99
N PHE A 214 -7.58 6.73 -23.08
CA PHE A 214 -7.39 6.63 -21.65
C PHE A 214 -8.72 6.59 -20.92
N GLN A 215 -8.68 6.18 -19.65
CA GLN A 215 -9.82 6.23 -18.73
C GLN A 215 -9.64 7.37 -17.73
N VAL A 216 -10.74 7.99 -17.34
CA VAL A 216 -10.82 9.05 -16.32
C VAL A 216 -11.36 8.46 -15.03
N LEU A 217 -10.68 8.73 -13.92
CA LEU A 217 -11.19 8.36 -12.60
C LEU A 217 -12.37 9.27 -12.23
N CYS A 218 -13.52 8.68 -11.88
CA CYS A 218 -14.76 9.38 -11.57
C CYS A 218 -15.21 9.07 -10.14
N VAL A 219 -14.79 9.90 -9.19
CA VAL A 219 -15.15 9.80 -7.76
C VAL A 219 -15.05 11.20 -7.14
N LYS A 220 -16.00 11.55 -6.26
CA LYS A 220 -16.09 12.89 -5.64
C LYS A 220 -15.20 13.00 -4.40
N ASP A 221 -15.27 12.01 -3.52
CA ASP A 221 -14.64 12.06 -2.20
C ASP A 221 -13.27 11.37 -2.26
N ILE A 222 -12.30 12.12 -2.77
CA ILE A 222 -10.88 11.72 -2.77
C ILE A 222 -10.10 12.57 -1.78
N ASP A 223 -9.09 11.97 -1.19
CA ASP A 223 -8.10 12.67 -0.38
C ASP A 223 -6.68 12.28 -0.80
N TRP A 224 -5.72 13.08 -0.35
CA TRP A 224 -4.31 12.91 -0.65
C TRP A 224 -3.52 12.82 0.65
N VAL A 225 -2.99 11.63 0.91
CA VAL A 225 -2.27 11.34 2.15
C VAL A 225 -0.78 11.29 1.85
N LYS A 226 0.03 11.97 2.67
CA LYS A 226 1.48 11.95 2.53
C LYS A 226 2.03 10.54 2.72
N SER A 227 2.88 10.13 1.80
CA SER A 227 3.46 8.79 1.72
C SER A 227 4.90 8.87 1.24
N TRP A 228 5.68 7.82 1.49
CA TRP A 228 7.08 7.77 1.07
C TRP A 228 7.56 6.34 0.83
N ASP A 229 8.68 6.17 0.14
CA ASP A 229 9.43 4.90 0.04
C ASP A 229 8.56 3.66 -0.29
N GLY A 230 7.72 3.80 -1.33
CA GLY A 230 6.75 2.80 -1.77
C GLY A 230 5.57 2.50 -0.84
N SER A 231 5.49 3.14 0.34
CA SER A 231 4.37 2.97 1.25
C SER A 231 3.07 3.44 0.62
N VAL A 232 1.99 2.72 0.88
CA VAL A 232 0.64 3.19 0.60
C VAL A 232 -0.17 3.22 1.90
N PRO A 233 -0.97 4.26 2.14
CA PRO A 233 -1.80 4.37 3.33
C PRO A 233 -3.05 3.47 3.20
N LEU A 234 -3.78 3.34 4.30
CA LEU A 234 -5.13 2.79 4.27
C LEU A 234 -5.98 3.55 3.22
N TYR A 235 -6.90 2.87 2.56
CA TYR A 235 -7.78 3.40 1.51
C TYR A 235 -7.12 3.80 0.19
N ALA A 236 -5.82 3.50 0.00
CA ALA A 236 -5.17 3.73 -1.28
C ALA A 236 -5.85 2.92 -2.40
N LEU A 237 -6.20 3.61 -3.50
CA LEU A 237 -6.86 3.00 -4.66
C LEU A 237 -5.83 2.37 -5.60
N PRO A 238 -5.83 1.04 -5.83
CA PRO A 238 -5.07 0.45 -6.93
C PRO A 238 -5.61 0.97 -8.26
N ALA A 239 -4.71 1.40 -9.15
CA ALA A 239 -5.09 2.03 -10.41
C ALA A 239 -4.55 1.30 -11.64
N GLY A 240 -3.65 0.34 -11.45
CA GLY A 240 -3.21 -0.53 -12.53
C GLY A 240 -2.19 -1.55 -12.09
N GLU A 241 -1.54 -2.15 -13.08
CA GLU A 241 -0.51 -3.18 -12.90
C GLU A 241 0.61 -3.00 -13.93
N THR A 242 1.84 -3.33 -13.55
CA THR A 242 2.98 -3.37 -14.48
C THR A 242 2.90 -4.60 -15.38
N GLU A 243 3.74 -4.63 -16.40
CA GLU A 243 3.94 -5.79 -17.29
C GLU A 243 4.40 -7.06 -16.58
N ASP A 244 4.98 -6.91 -15.38
CA ASP A 244 5.43 -8.00 -14.50
C ASP A 244 4.44 -8.23 -13.33
N ASP A 245 3.18 -7.80 -13.51
CA ASP A 245 2.06 -7.98 -12.58
C ASP A 245 2.17 -7.23 -11.24
N TYR A 246 3.04 -6.22 -11.13
CA TYR A 246 3.16 -5.42 -9.90
C TYR A 246 2.06 -4.38 -9.80
N ALA A 247 1.44 -4.28 -8.63
CA ALA A 247 0.43 -3.27 -8.34
C ALA A 247 0.96 -1.83 -8.54
N LEU A 248 0.16 -0.98 -9.18
CA LEU A 248 0.39 0.45 -9.29
C LEU A 248 -0.71 1.24 -8.59
N PHE A 249 -0.30 2.24 -7.81
CA PHE A 249 -1.20 3.17 -7.12
C PHE A 249 -1.03 4.59 -7.68
N ILE A 250 -1.99 5.46 -7.39
CA ILE A 250 -1.96 6.85 -7.86
C ILE A 250 -1.18 7.69 -6.85
N GLY A 251 -0.11 8.33 -7.33
CA GLY A 251 0.62 9.34 -6.57
C GLY A 251 0.53 10.70 -7.23
N ARG A 252 0.61 11.77 -6.43
CA ARG A 252 0.96 13.10 -6.92
C ARG A 252 2.17 13.66 -6.19
N VAL A 253 2.91 14.51 -6.89
CA VAL A 253 4.09 15.21 -6.36
C VAL A 253 4.02 16.67 -6.76
N LEU A 254 4.25 17.57 -5.80
CA LEU A 254 4.48 18.98 -6.07
C LEU A 254 5.96 19.16 -6.45
N TYR A 255 6.24 19.36 -7.73
CA TYR A 255 7.59 19.51 -8.26
C TYR A 255 7.73 20.88 -8.95
N GLU A 256 8.70 21.69 -8.52
CA GLU A 256 8.93 23.05 -9.05
C GLU A 256 7.66 23.94 -9.08
N GLY A 257 6.81 23.80 -8.05
CA GLY A 257 5.56 24.58 -7.90
C GLY A 257 4.37 24.08 -8.72
N VAL A 258 4.51 22.94 -9.43
CA VAL A 258 3.43 22.33 -10.21
C VAL A 258 3.18 20.91 -9.74
N TYR A 259 1.91 20.52 -9.64
CA TYR A 259 1.53 19.15 -9.34
C TYR A 259 1.66 18.26 -10.57
N TYR A 260 2.23 17.08 -10.37
CA TYR A 260 2.28 15.99 -11.34
C TYR A 260 1.59 14.77 -10.76
N VAL A 261 0.76 14.09 -11.56
CA VAL A 261 0.20 12.78 -11.22
C VAL A 261 1.03 11.71 -11.91
N GLY A 262 1.30 10.63 -11.20
CA GLY A 262 2.10 9.52 -11.68
C GLY A 262 1.75 8.21 -11.02
N LYS A 263 2.67 7.25 -11.12
CA LYS A 263 2.50 5.89 -10.59
C LYS A 263 3.36 5.68 -9.36
N ILE A 264 2.74 5.30 -8.25
CA ILE A 264 3.45 4.72 -7.12
C ILE A 264 3.69 3.26 -7.46
N GLN A 265 4.95 2.86 -7.41
CA GLN A 265 5.39 1.50 -7.68
C GLN A 265 6.07 0.97 -6.41
N PRO A 266 5.31 0.32 -5.50
CA PRO A 266 5.81 -0.05 -4.17
C PRO A 266 7.09 -0.88 -4.20
N ASN A 267 7.24 -1.77 -5.19
CA ASN A 267 8.44 -2.59 -5.36
C ASN A 267 9.70 -1.81 -5.73
N HIS A 268 9.55 -0.61 -6.31
CA HIS A 268 10.65 0.30 -6.59
C HIS A 268 10.82 1.35 -5.50
N GLN A 269 9.94 1.37 -4.49
CA GLN A 269 9.93 2.33 -3.38
C GLN A 269 9.79 3.79 -3.82
N VAL A 270 9.19 4.07 -4.97
CA VAL A 270 9.08 5.45 -5.49
C VAL A 270 7.74 5.69 -6.16
N CYS A 271 7.36 6.97 -6.22
CA CYS A 271 6.40 7.48 -7.17
C CYS A 271 7.14 8.03 -8.39
N TYR A 272 6.78 7.57 -9.58
CA TYR A 272 7.34 8.09 -10.84
C TYR A 272 6.41 9.16 -11.42
N ILE A 273 6.97 10.33 -11.76
CA ILE A 273 6.23 11.46 -12.34
C ILE A 273 6.81 11.91 -13.70
N PRO A 274 5.99 12.44 -14.61
CA PRO A 274 6.43 12.85 -15.94
C PRO A 274 7.01 14.28 -15.95
N VAL A 275 8.34 14.42 -15.87
CA VAL A 275 9.01 15.74 -15.86
C VAL A 275 9.88 15.88 -17.10
N ASN A 276 9.64 16.92 -17.90
CA ASN A 276 10.46 17.28 -19.07
C ASN A 276 10.67 16.14 -20.10
N GLY A 277 9.69 15.25 -20.26
CA GLY A 277 9.79 14.12 -21.17
C GLY A 277 10.34 12.84 -20.52
N GLU A 278 10.89 12.94 -19.31
CA GLU A 278 11.55 11.85 -18.58
C GLU A 278 10.71 11.33 -17.40
N GLU A 279 10.90 10.06 -17.08
CA GLU A 279 10.34 9.44 -15.88
C GLU A 279 11.22 9.77 -14.66
N LYS A 280 10.74 10.64 -13.77
CA LYS A 280 11.47 11.04 -12.58
C LYS A 280 11.00 10.25 -11.34
N PRO A 281 11.88 9.52 -10.63
CA PRO A 281 11.55 8.88 -9.36
C PRO A 281 11.48 9.92 -8.22
N CYS A 282 10.48 9.79 -7.35
CA CYS A 282 10.30 10.59 -6.14
C CYS A 282 10.03 9.67 -4.94
N CYS A 283 10.84 9.79 -3.89
CA CYS A 283 10.69 9.03 -2.65
C CYS A 283 9.59 9.60 -1.75
N GLU A 284 9.25 10.88 -1.86
CA GLU A 284 8.16 11.53 -1.13
C GLU A 284 7.06 11.95 -2.10
N TYR A 285 5.81 11.66 -1.74
CA TYR A 285 4.65 11.90 -2.58
C TYR A 285 3.37 11.95 -1.73
N GLU A 286 2.24 12.25 -2.36
CA GLU A 286 0.93 12.04 -1.77
C GLU A 286 0.22 10.91 -2.52
N THR A 287 -0.33 9.94 -1.80
CA THR A 287 -1.13 8.84 -2.35
C THR A 287 -2.61 9.23 -2.37
N LEU A 288 -3.29 8.94 -3.49
CA LEU A 288 -4.74 9.09 -3.57
C LEU A 288 -5.43 8.01 -2.74
N VAL A 289 -6.34 8.43 -1.87
CA VAL A 289 -7.19 7.54 -1.07
C VAL A 289 -8.67 7.81 -1.29
N ILE A 290 -9.51 6.78 -1.09
CA ILE A 290 -10.96 6.86 -1.17
C ILE A 290 -11.61 6.24 0.08
N TYR A 291 -12.29 7.06 0.88
CA TYR A 291 -12.82 6.63 2.19
C TYR A 291 -14.16 5.87 2.12
N ASP A 292 -14.85 5.89 0.98
CA ASP A 292 -16.18 5.29 0.88
C ASP A 292 -16.38 4.57 -0.46
N TYR A 293 -16.29 3.24 -0.46
CA TYR A 293 -16.70 2.41 -1.60
C TYR A 293 -18.23 2.33 -1.76
N SER A 294 -19.00 2.76 -0.75
CA SER A 294 -20.43 2.48 -0.63
C SER A 294 -21.35 3.63 -1.01
N VAL A 295 -20.82 4.84 -1.20
CA VAL A 295 -21.58 6.02 -1.67
C VAL A 295 -21.24 6.32 -3.14
N VAL A 296 -21.45 5.33 -4.00
CA VAL A 296 -21.62 5.60 -5.43
C VAL A 296 -23.11 5.87 -5.63
N GLU A 297 -23.50 7.15 -5.64
CA GLU A 297 -24.73 7.54 -6.33
C GLU A 297 -24.60 7.01 -7.76
N ARG A 298 -25.48 6.07 -8.13
CA ARG A 298 -25.54 5.53 -9.49
C ARG A 298 -25.55 6.71 -10.46
N VAL A 299 -24.46 6.90 -11.19
CA VAL A 299 -24.43 7.81 -12.33
C VAL A 299 -25.32 7.16 -13.39
N GLY A 300 -26.61 7.50 -13.33
CA GLY A 300 -27.47 7.40 -14.49
C GLY A 300 -26.83 8.22 -15.60
N ARG A 301 -26.77 7.63 -16.80
CA ARG A 301 -26.41 8.32 -18.03
C ARG A 301 -27.20 9.62 -18.21
#